data_AF-A0A424KSK4-F1
#
_entry.id   AF-A0A424KSK4-F1
#
_cell.length_a   1.000
_cell.length_b   1.000
_cell.length_c   1.000
_cell.angle_alpha   90.00
_cell.angle_beta   90.00
_cell.angle_gamma   90.00
#
_symmetry.space_group_name_H-M   'P 1'
#
loop_
_entity.id
_entity.type
_entity.pdbx_description
1 polymer ?
#
loop_
_entity_poly.entity_id
_entity_poly.type
_entity_poly.pdbx_seq_one_letter_code
_entity_poly.pdbx_strand_id
1 'polypeptide(L)'
;MARLLIGIVAGYLVWTLISFPLGEVVPVMLGERHADPQTGLVTSWYIFVVQWPLTLMASVIAGLVTGLLAGKAERTQAVQGLAMILIAIGLFSMAMTFVAENESDKKSATLGEAAGLEIVEGEILGEVARSEAAGATSEEAIETAVIEPLWNLLTLPLVAGLGVILGGGLLNGGPAAREQARLGATGGNSGD
;
A
#
# COMPACT_ATOMS: atom_id res chain seq x y z
N MET A 1 -2.60 22.72 17.28
CA MET A 1 -3.64 22.19 16.36
C MET A 1 -3.33 22.50 14.91
N ALA A 2 -3.04 23.75 14.53
CA ALA A 2 -2.63 24.07 13.15
C ALA A 2 -1.35 23.34 12.73
N ARG A 3 -0.33 23.27 13.61
CA ARG A 3 0.93 22.56 13.32
C ARG A 3 0.74 21.05 13.18
N LEU A 4 -0.07 20.43 14.04
CA LEU A 4 -0.49 19.03 13.90
C LEU A 4 -1.07 18.76 12.51
N LEU A 5 -2.05 19.54 12.06
CA LEU A 5 -2.70 19.35 10.77
C LEU A 5 -1.72 19.56 9.60
N ILE A 6 -0.88 20.61 9.67
CA ILE A 6 0.17 20.87 8.68
C ILE A 6 1.12 19.67 8.59
N GLY A 7 1.53 19.12 9.72
CA GLY A 7 2.40 17.94 9.76
C GLY A 7 1.76 16.74 9.07
N ILE A 8 0.51 16.43 9.39
CA ILE A 8 -0.23 15.31 8.78
C ILE A 8 -0.36 15.51 7.27
N VAL A 9 -0.80 16.69 6.82
CA VAL A 9 -1.01 17.00 5.40
C VAL A 9 0.32 16.92 4.64
N ALA A 10 1.39 17.52 5.17
CA ALA A 10 2.69 17.49 4.53
C ALA A 10 3.25 16.07 4.44
N GLY A 11 3.12 15.26 5.50
CA GLY A 11 3.52 13.86 5.48
C GLY A 11 2.75 13.05 4.45
N TYR A 12 1.43 13.22 4.36
CA TYR A 12 0.60 12.56 3.37
C TYR A 12 0.98 12.95 1.92
N LEU A 13 1.23 14.24 1.68
CA LEU A 13 1.69 14.73 0.38
C LEU A 13 3.04 14.13 0.00
N VAL A 14 4.00 14.10 0.92
CA VAL A 14 5.31 13.48 0.69
C VAL A 14 5.19 11.99 0.41
N TRP A 15 4.36 11.28 1.17
CA TRP A 15 4.10 9.87 0.93
C TRP A 15 3.55 9.64 -0.49
N THR A 16 2.55 10.42 -0.89
CA THR A 16 1.91 10.30 -2.21
C THR A 16 2.88 10.62 -3.34
N LEU A 17 3.69 11.67 -3.20
CA LEU A 17 4.70 12.08 -4.19
C LEU A 17 5.77 11.01 -4.43
N ILE A 18 6.11 10.21 -3.41
CA ILE A 18 7.09 9.13 -3.53
C ILE A 18 6.41 7.86 -4.05
N SER A 19 5.30 7.46 -3.45
CA SER A 19 4.66 6.16 -3.72
C SER A 19 3.98 6.11 -5.09
N PHE A 20 3.34 7.20 -5.54
CA PHE A 20 2.55 7.20 -6.76
C PHE A 20 3.39 6.96 -8.03
N PRO A 21 4.48 7.72 -8.29
CA PRO A 21 5.30 7.49 -9.49
C PRO A 21 5.98 6.11 -9.46
N LEU A 22 6.36 5.64 -8.27
CA LEU A 22 6.98 4.33 -8.12
C LEU A 22 5.98 3.19 -8.36
N GLY A 23 4.70 3.38 -8.00
CA GLY A 23 3.64 2.43 -8.27
C GLY A 23 3.39 2.21 -9.75
N GLU A 24 3.57 3.24 -10.59
CA GLU A 24 3.37 3.14 -12.04
C GLU A 24 4.64 2.68 -12.78
N VAL A 25 5.80 3.23 -12.43
CA VAL A 25 7.05 3.02 -13.19
C VAL A 25 7.67 1.65 -12.91
N VAL A 26 7.58 1.16 -11.67
CA VAL A 26 8.30 -0.05 -11.25
C VAL A 26 7.72 -1.34 -11.86
N PRO A 27 6.39 -1.53 -11.95
CA PRO A 27 5.81 -2.63 -12.72
C PRO A 27 6.27 -2.65 -14.18
N VAL A 28 6.26 -1.49 -14.85
CA VAL A 28 6.67 -1.35 -16.26
C VAL A 28 8.13 -1.77 -16.47
N MET A 29 9.02 -1.37 -15.54
CA MET A 29 10.44 -1.73 -15.62
C MET A 29 10.72 -3.22 -15.38
N LEU A 30 9.86 -3.89 -14.60
CA LEU A 30 10.08 -5.28 -14.18
C LEU A 30 9.42 -6.30 -15.11
N GLY A 31 8.48 -5.88 -15.97
CA GLY A 31 7.83 -6.73 -16.96
C GLY A 31 7.26 -8.01 -16.34
N GLU A 32 7.59 -9.16 -16.91
CA GLU A 32 7.12 -10.49 -16.47
C GLU A 32 7.52 -10.88 -15.04
N ARG A 33 8.43 -10.15 -14.38
CA ARG A 33 8.77 -10.44 -12.96
C ARG A 33 7.75 -9.88 -11.98
N HIS A 34 6.91 -8.96 -12.44
CA HIS A 34 5.91 -8.30 -11.60
C HIS A 34 4.73 -9.21 -11.28
N ALA A 35 4.20 -9.91 -12.29
CA ALA A 35 3.05 -10.79 -12.16
C ALA A 35 3.33 -12.14 -12.83
N ASP A 36 2.76 -13.21 -12.26
CA ASP A 36 2.83 -14.54 -12.82
C ASP A 36 2.09 -14.58 -14.18
N PRO A 37 2.76 -15.01 -15.27
CA PRO A 37 2.17 -14.95 -16.61
C PRO A 37 0.95 -15.86 -16.82
N GLN A 38 0.77 -16.89 -15.98
CA GLN A 38 -0.33 -17.86 -16.10
C GLN A 38 -1.57 -17.44 -15.31
N THR A 39 -1.36 -16.79 -14.17
CA THR A 39 -2.44 -16.44 -13.23
C THR A 39 -2.71 -14.94 -13.13
N GLY A 40 -1.82 -14.09 -13.66
CA GLY A 40 -1.90 -12.64 -13.53
C GLY A 40 -1.67 -12.12 -12.10
N LEU A 41 -1.39 -13.01 -11.14
CA LEU A 41 -1.18 -12.66 -9.73
C LEU A 41 0.18 -12.00 -9.54
N VAL A 42 0.21 -10.90 -8.79
CA VAL A 42 1.46 -10.26 -8.39
C VAL A 42 2.36 -11.26 -7.67
N THR A 43 3.62 -11.35 -8.09
CA THR A 43 4.53 -12.35 -7.54
C THR A 43 4.93 -12.00 -6.10
N SER A 44 5.04 -13.02 -5.23
CA SER A 44 5.53 -12.83 -3.85
C SER A 44 6.90 -12.16 -3.81
N TRP A 45 7.76 -12.42 -4.80
CA TRP A 45 9.06 -11.75 -4.92
C TRP A 45 8.89 -10.25 -5.09
N TYR A 46 8.03 -9.81 -6.02
CA TYR A 46 7.75 -8.38 -6.23
C TYR A 46 7.20 -7.74 -4.95
N ILE A 47 6.26 -8.41 -4.27
CA ILE A 47 5.65 -7.91 -3.03
C ILE A 47 6.72 -7.66 -1.96
N PHE A 48 7.52 -8.69 -1.62
CA PHE A 48 8.46 -8.61 -0.51
C PHE A 48 9.74 -7.84 -0.81
N VAL A 49 10.22 -7.87 -2.06
CA VAL A 49 11.53 -7.29 -2.44
C VAL A 49 11.38 -5.88 -2.97
N VAL A 50 10.22 -5.53 -3.52
CA VAL A 50 10.01 -4.26 -4.21
C VAL A 50 8.90 -3.45 -3.55
N GLN A 51 7.66 -3.94 -3.56
CA GLN A 51 6.50 -3.17 -3.12
C GLN A 51 6.56 -2.80 -1.62
N TRP A 52 6.82 -3.77 -0.75
CA TRP A 52 6.89 -3.54 0.70
C TRP A 52 8.06 -2.64 1.08
N PRO A 53 9.31 -2.86 0.62
CA PRO A 53 10.42 -1.96 0.91
C PRO A 53 10.19 -0.53 0.43
N LEU A 54 9.64 -0.34 -0.77
CA LEU A 54 9.34 0.99 -1.30
C LEU A 54 8.26 1.70 -0.47
N THR A 55 7.18 0.99 -0.15
CA THR A 55 6.10 1.50 0.72
C THR A 55 6.65 1.88 2.09
N LEU A 56 7.47 1.02 2.70
CA LEU A 56 8.10 1.28 3.99
C LEU A 56 9.00 2.52 3.93
N MET A 57 9.83 2.63 2.90
CA MET A 57 10.73 3.78 2.71
C MET A 57 9.97 5.09 2.57
N ALA A 58 8.95 5.13 1.69
CA ALA A 58 8.11 6.31 1.50
C ALA A 58 7.42 6.72 2.82
N SER A 59 6.91 5.73 3.56
CA SER A 59 6.27 5.94 4.86
C SER A 59 7.23 6.42 5.95
N VAL A 60 8.46 5.92 5.99
CA VAL A 60 9.48 6.41 6.93
C VAL A 60 9.78 7.89 6.68
N ILE A 61 9.96 8.28 5.41
CA ILE A 61 10.21 9.68 5.04
C ILE A 61 9.00 10.54 5.39
N ALA A 62 7.78 10.08 5.10
CA ALA A 62 6.55 10.76 5.47
C ALA A 62 6.40 10.95 6.98
N GLY A 63 6.71 9.92 7.78
CA GLY A 63 6.69 9.98 9.24
C GLY A 63 7.69 10.98 9.82
N LEU A 64 8.90 11.06 9.24
CA LEU A 64 9.90 12.07 9.58
C LEU A 64 9.39 13.49 9.30
N VAL A 65 8.90 13.75 8.07
CA VAL A 65 8.39 15.06 7.68
C VAL A 65 7.22 15.49 8.58
N THR A 66 6.29 14.57 8.83
CA THR A 66 5.16 14.79 9.75
C THR A 66 5.63 15.21 11.12
N GLY A 67 6.56 14.45 11.70
CA GLY A 67 7.03 14.70 13.05
C GLY A 67 7.92 15.94 13.20
N LEU A 68 8.58 16.38 12.13
CA LEU A 68 9.32 17.64 12.09
C LEU A 68 8.37 18.84 12.04
N LEU A 69 7.38 18.81 11.14
CA LEU A 69 6.47 19.93 10.91
C LEU A 69 5.40 20.10 12.00
N ALA A 70 4.96 19.01 12.63
CA ALA A 70 4.08 19.07 13.78
C ALA A 70 4.74 19.68 15.03
N GLY A 71 6.08 19.63 15.12
CA GLY A 71 6.85 20.11 16.26
C GLY A 71 6.75 19.21 17.50
N LYS A 72 7.62 19.43 18.48
CA LYS A 72 7.83 18.49 19.63
C LYS A 72 6.55 18.16 20.41
N ALA A 73 5.67 19.14 20.64
CA ALA A 73 4.48 18.96 21.46
C ALA A 73 3.39 18.11 20.78
N GLU A 74 3.23 18.22 19.46
CA GLU A 74 2.14 17.57 18.72
C GLU A 74 2.62 16.37 17.86
N ARG A 75 3.93 16.11 17.84
CA ARG A 75 4.58 15.11 16.99
C ARG A 75 3.96 13.71 17.11
N THR A 76 3.87 13.17 18.33
CA THR A 76 3.39 11.79 18.52
C THR A 76 1.96 11.64 18.00
N GLN A 77 1.11 12.64 18.29
CA GLN A 77 -0.27 12.65 17.83
C GLN A 77 -0.36 12.79 16.31
N ALA A 78 0.45 13.66 15.70
CA ALA A 78 0.48 13.84 14.24
C ALA A 78 0.95 12.58 13.50
N VAL A 79 2.01 11.94 13.99
CA VAL A 79 2.57 10.70 13.41
C VAL A 79 1.57 9.54 13.52
N GLN A 80 0.96 9.36 14.70
CA GLN A 80 -0.10 8.36 14.89
C GLN A 80 -1.32 8.66 14.01
N GLY A 81 -1.70 9.93 13.92
CA GLY A 81 -2.79 10.39 13.05
C GLY A 81 -2.53 10.03 11.59
N LEU A 82 -1.35 10.33 11.06
CA LEU A 82 -0.99 9.97 9.69
C LEU A 82 -0.98 8.44 9.49
N ALA A 83 -0.39 7.67 10.42
CA ALA A 83 -0.34 6.21 10.31
C ALA A 83 -1.77 5.62 10.24
N MET A 84 -2.68 6.09 11.09
CA MET A 84 -4.08 5.65 11.08
C MET A 84 -4.79 6.05 9.80
N ILE A 85 -4.54 7.24 9.27
CA ILE A 85 -5.12 7.70 7.99
C ILE A 85 -4.68 6.79 6.84
N LEU A 86 -3.38 6.48 6.73
CA LEU A 86 -2.88 5.61 5.66
C LEU A 86 -3.43 4.18 5.78
N ILE A 87 -3.50 3.64 7.00
CA ILE A 87 -4.11 2.32 7.25
C ILE A 87 -5.59 2.34 6.84
N ALA A 88 -6.35 3.36 7.26
CA ALA A 88 -7.77 3.47 6.96
C ALA A 88 -8.04 3.61 5.45
N ILE A 89 -7.27 4.43 4.74
CA ILE A 89 -7.39 4.59 3.29
C ILE A 89 -7.08 3.26 2.58
N GLY A 90 -6.02 2.57 3.00
CA GLY A 90 -5.64 1.30 2.38
C GLY A 90 -6.68 0.20 2.61
N LEU A 91 -7.20 0.06 3.83
CA LEU A 91 -8.26 -0.90 4.14
C LEU A 91 -9.58 -0.54 3.45
N PHE A 92 -9.89 0.75 3.32
CA PHE A 92 -11.07 1.20 2.56
C PHE A 92 -10.94 0.87 1.07
N SER A 93 -9.74 1.05 0.49
CA SER A 93 -9.47 0.72 -0.91
C SER A 93 -9.65 -0.78 -1.15
N MET A 94 -9.15 -1.63 -0.25
CA MET A 94 -9.37 -3.08 -0.29
C MET A 94 -10.87 -3.44 -0.25
N ALA A 95 -11.65 -2.81 0.62
CA ALA A 95 -13.09 -3.06 0.70
C ALA A 95 -13.82 -2.67 -0.60
N MET A 96 -13.41 -1.57 -1.24
CA MET A 96 -13.95 -1.16 -2.54
C MET A 96 -13.59 -2.14 -3.65
N THR A 97 -12.37 -2.68 -3.67
CA THR A 97 -11.96 -3.73 -4.62
C THR A 97 -12.82 -4.98 -4.46
N PHE A 98 -13.05 -5.42 -3.22
CA PHE A 98 -13.88 -6.59 -2.95
C PHE A 98 -15.34 -6.40 -3.36
N VAL A 99 -15.90 -5.20 -3.17
CA VAL A 99 -17.25 -4.87 -3.65
C VAL A 99 -17.30 -4.89 -5.18
N ALA A 100 -16.30 -4.31 -5.85
CA ALA A 100 -16.21 -4.27 -7.30
C ALA A 100 -16.11 -5.68 -7.93
N GLU A 101 -15.28 -6.56 -7.35
CA GLU A 101 -15.17 -7.96 -7.79
C GLU A 101 -16.51 -8.70 -7.65
N ASN A 102 -17.19 -8.57 -6.51
CA ASN A 102 -18.49 -9.22 -6.29
C ASN A 102 -19.60 -8.71 -7.23
N GLU A 103 -19.58 -7.44 -7.61
CA GLU A 103 -20.53 -6.89 -8.58
C GLU A 103 -20.21 -7.35 -10.01
N SER A 104 -18.93 -7.47 -10.36
CA SER A 104 -18.47 -8.02 -11.63
C SER A 104 -18.92 -9.47 -11.82
N ASP A 105 -18.73 -10.31 -10.80
CA ASP A 105 -19.13 -11.73 -10.82
C ASP A 105 -20.64 -11.92 -10.95
N LYS A 106 -21.43 -11.04 -10.32
CA LYS A 106 -22.90 -11.06 -10.48
C LYS A 106 -23.33 -10.62 -11.88
N LYS A 107 -22.60 -9.66 -12.47
CA LYS A 107 -22.88 -9.16 -13.82
C LYS A 107 -22.50 -10.18 -14.90
N SER A 108 -21.39 -10.92 -14.73
CA SER A 108 -21.01 -12.01 -15.63
C SER A 108 -21.97 -13.20 -15.52
N ALA A 109 -22.37 -13.57 -14.30
CA ALA A 109 -23.36 -14.63 -14.07
C ALA A 109 -24.73 -14.32 -14.71
N THR A 110 -25.23 -13.08 -14.55
CA THR A 110 -26.53 -12.68 -15.13
C THR A 110 -26.51 -12.57 -16.66
N LEU A 111 -25.37 -12.21 -17.26
CA LEU A 111 -25.20 -12.22 -18.72
C LEU A 111 -25.09 -13.65 -19.27
N GLY A 112 -24.42 -14.56 -18.56
CA GLY A 112 -24.35 -15.99 -18.91
C GLY A 112 -25.70 -16.70 -18.84
N GLU A 113 -26.46 -16.41 -17.79
CA GLU A 113 -27.80 -16.98 -17.56
C GLU A 113 -28.82 -16.45 -18.59
N ALA A 114 -28.71 -15.18 -19.00
CA ALA A 114 -29.52 -14.58 -20.07
C ALA A 114 -29.17 -15.10 -21.48
N ALA A 115 -27.94 -15.59 -21.68
CA ALA A 115 -27.49 -16.20 -22.93
C ALA A 115 -27.76 -17.71 -23.03
N GLY A 116 -28.27 -18.34 -21.96
CA GLY A 116 -28.54 -19.78 -21.92
C GLY A 116 -27.30 -20.66 -22.01
N LEU A 117 -26.12 -20.11 -21.74
CA LEU A 117 -24.86 -20.83 -21.72
C LEU A 117 -24.57 -21.30 -20.29
N GLU A 118 -24.55 -22.62 -20.10
CA GLU A 118 -23.98 -23.23 -18.90
C GLU A 118 -22.48 -22.90 -18.91
N ILE A 119 -22.07 -21.89 -18.14
CA ILE A 119 -20.67 -21.49 -18.02
C ILE A 119 -19.93 -22.61 -17.26
N VAL A 120 -19.40 -23.57 -18.03
CA VAL A 120 -18.43 -24.53 -17.55
C VAL A 120 -17.08 -23.81 -17.49
N GLU A 121 -16.45 -23.88 -16.32
CA GLU A 121 -15.21 -23.22 -15.86
C GLU A 121 -13.96 -23.39 -16.77
N GLY A 122 -14.10 -24.03 -17.94
CA GLY A 122 -13.04 -24.26 -18.93
C GLY A 122 -13.15 -23.47 -20.23
N GLU A 123 -14.21 -22.68 -20.47
CA GLU A 123 -14.40 -21.97 -21.76
C GLU A 123 -13.63 -20.63 -21.86
N ILE A 124 -13.13 -20.09 -20.74
CA ILE A 124 -12.24 -18.91 -20.75
C ILE A 124 -10.90 -19.22 -21.45
N LEU A 125 -10.45 -20.47 -21.43
CA LEU A 125 -9.24 -20.93 -22.13
C LEU A 125 -9.45 -21.07 -23.66
N GLY A 126 -10.69 -21.28 -24.11
CA GLY A 126 -11.02 -21.45 -25.53
C GLY A 126 -11.05 -20.14 -26.32
N GLU A 127 -11.34 -19.02 -25.64
CA GLU A 127 -11.40 -17.69 -26.23
C GLU A 127 -9.98 -17.10 -26.42
N VAL A 128 -9.06 -17.42 -25.51
CA VAL A 128 -7.62 -17.09 -25.62
C VAL A 128 -6.99 -17.79 -26.83
N ALA A 129 -7.29 -19.08 -27.05
CA ALA A 129 -6.76 -19.84 -28.18
C ALA A 129 -7.32 -19.39 -29.55
N ARG A 130 -8.55 -18.83 -29.59
CA ARG A 130 -9.16 -18.31 -30.83
C ARG A 130 -8.62 -16.90 -31.18
N SER A 131 -8.18 -16.13 -30.19
CA SER A 131 -7.54 -14.82 -30.36
C SER A 131 -6.13 -14.93 -30.97
N GLU A 132 -5.33 -15.92 -30.55
CA GLU A 132 -3.99 -16.16 -31.11
C GLU A 132 -4.01 -16.54 -32.61
N ALA A 133 -5.07 -17.22 -33.06
CA ALA A 133 -5.24 -17.61 -34.47
C ALA A 133 -5.64 -16.44 -35.39
N ALA A 134 -6.07 -15.29 -34.84
CA ALA A 134 -6.60 -14.15 -35.59
C ALA A 134 -5.57 -13.05 -35.91
N GLY A 135 -4.30 -13.21 -35.48
CA GLY A 135 -3.23 -12.28 -35.86
C GLY A 135 -3.43 -10.84 -35.35
N ALA A 136 -4.07 -10.68 -34.19
CA ALA A 136 -4.20 -9.38 -33.55
C ALA A 136 -2.80 -8.92 -33.07
N THR A 137 -2.40 -7.73 -33.53
CA THR A 137 -1.15 -7.05 -33.16
C THR A 137 -1.11 -6.75 -31.67
N SER A 138 -0.32 -7.54 -30.93
CA SER A 138 0.52 -7.29 -29.73
C SER A 138 0.32 -6.06 -28.79
N GLU A 139 -0.79 -5.35 -28.80
CA GLU A 139 -0.96 -4.14 -27.96
C GLU A 139 -2.33 -4.05 -27.27
N GLU A 140 -3.29 -4.92 -27.60
CA GLU A 140 -4.67 -4.85 -27.07
C GLU A 140 -5.23 -6.18 -26.54
N ALA A 141 -4.42 -7.24 -26.53
CA ALA A 141 -4.79 -8.52 -25.93
C ALA A 141 -3.85 -8.78 -24.74
N ILE A 142 -4.45 -8.87 -23.55
CA ILE A 142 -3.81 -9.01 -22.23
C ILE A 142 -3.54 -7.63 -21.55
N GLU A 143 -4.60 -6.84 -21.33
CA GLU A 143 -4.86 -6.44 -19.93
C GLU A 143 -5.27 -7.72 -19.20
N THR A 144 -4.32 -8.59 -18.84
CA THR A 144 -4.56 -9.41 -17.65
C THR A 144 -4.57 -8.39 -16.54
N ALA A 145 -5.75 -8.08 -16.02
CA ALA A 145 -5.89 -7.28 -14.83
C ALA A 145 -4.95 -7.89 -13.79
N VAL A 146 -3.86 -7.20 -13.47
CA VAL A 146 -2.89 -7.69 -12.50
C VAL A 146 -3.62 -7.83 -11.17
N ILE A 147 -3.66 -9.05 -10.64
CA ILE A 147 -4.45 -9.36 -9.45
C ILE A 147 -3.53 -9.27 -8.24
N GLU A 148 -3.82 -8.32 -7.35
CA GLU A 148 -3.15 -8.21 -6.06
C GLU A 148 -3.69 -9.28 -5.09
N PRO A 149 -2.83 -10.11 -4.46
CA PRO A 149 -3.29 -11.07 -3.47
C PRO A 149 -4.02 -10.39 -2.31
N LEU A 150 -5.16 -10.93 -1.88
CA LEU A 150 -5.97 -10.37 -0.79
C LEU A 150 -5.18 -10.12 0.50
N TRP A 151 -4.25 -11.02 0.84
CA TRP A 151 -3.39 -10.86 2.01
C TRP A 151 -2.44 -9.67 1.87
N ASN A 152 -1.99 -9.36 0.65
CA ASN A 152 -1.14 -8.20 0.38
C ASN A 152 -1.94 -6.91 0.53
N LEU A 153 -3.17 -6.87 -0.01
CA LEU A 153 -4.09 -5.73 0.17
C LEU A 153 -4.39 -5.44 1.65
N LEU A 154 -4.45 -6.48 2.49
CA LEU A 154 -4.64 -6.33 3.93
C LEU A 154 -3.38 -5.84 4.66
N THR A 155 -2.21 -6.28 4.24
CA THR A 155 -0.95 -6.07 4.98
C THR A 155 -0.18 -4.83 4.52
N LEU A 156 -0.29 -4.44 3.26
CA LEU A 156 0.36 -3.26 2.70
C LEU A 156 0.01 -1.95 3.46
N PRO A 157 -1.26 -1.70 3.86
CA PRO A 157 -1.60 -0.53 4.67
C PRO A 157 -0.91 -0.56 6.06
N LEU A 158 -0.73 -1.75 6.63
CA LEU A 158 -0.02 -1.93 7.90
C LEU A 158 1.47 -1.66 7.75
N VAL A 159 2.10 -2.09 6.64
CA VAL A 159 3.49 -1.75 6.30
C VAL A 159 3.64 -0.23 6.18
N ALA A 160 2.68 0.43 5.51
CA ALA A 160 2.69 1.88 5.38
C ALA A 160 2.57 2.58 6.75
N GLY A 161 1.64 2.14 7.61
CA GLY A 161 1.47 2.67 8.96
C GLY A 161 2.70 2.45 9.85
N LEU A 162 3.30 1.26 9.79
CA LEU A 162 4.53 0.93 10.51
C LEU A 162 5.68 1.85 10.09
N GLY A 163 5.87 2.06 8.78
CA GLY A 163 6.90 2.97 8.27
C GLY A 163 6.75 4.39 8.84
N VAL A 164 5.52 4.92 8.89
CA VAL A 164 5.25 6.25 9.46
C VAL A 164 5.64 6.30 10.94
N ILE A 165 5.24 5.30 11.72
CA ILE A 165 5.56 5.22 13.16
C ILE A 165 7.08 5.14 13.37
N LEU A 166 7.77 4.33 12.58
CA LEU A 166 9.23 4.20 12.64
C LEU A 166 9.91 5.54 12.33
N GLY A 167 9.54 6.17 11.21
CA GLY A 167 10.08 7.47 10.80
C GLY A 167 9.87 8.56 11.86
N GLY A 168 8.65 8.71 12.36
CA GLY A 168 8.36 9.67 13.43
C GLY A 168 9.05 9.31 14.76
N GLY A 169 9.25 8.02 15.03
CA GLY A 169 9.94 7.50 16.20
C GLY A 169 11.43 7.88 16.27
N LEU A 170 12.11 7.98 15.12
CA LEU A 170 13.51 8.41 15.04
C LEU A 170 13.72 9.81 15.64
N LEU A 171 12.70 10.67 15.56
CA LEU A 171 12.77 12.04 16.08
C LEU A 171 12.56 12.12 17.59
N ASN A 172 11.94 11.10 18.20
CA ASN A 172 11.55 11.10 19.61
C ASN A 172 12.67 10.63 20.56
N GLY A 173 13.87 10.39 20.02
CA GLY A 173 14.94 9.74 20.77
C GLY A 173 14.58 8.26 20.96
N GLY A 174 15.48 7.37 20.55
CA GLY A 174 15.29 5.94 20.69
C GLY A 174 15.09 5.50 22.16
N PRO A 175 14.91 4.19 22.40
CA PRO A 175 14.76 3.64 23.75
C PRO A 175 15.83 4.17 24.72
N ALA A 176 17.07 4.28 24.25
CA ALA A 176 18.21 4.80 25.01
C ALA A 176 18.06 6.27 25.44
N ALA A 177 17.47 7.14 24.61
CA ALA A 177 17.25 8.55 24.96
C ALA A 177 16.10 8.71 25.97
N ARG A 178 15.10 7.82 25.93
CA ARG A 178 14.02 7.76 26.94
C ARG A 178 14.54 7.24 28.28
N GLU A 179 15.43 6.24 28.25
CA GLU A 179 16.12 5.73 29.43
C GLU A 179 17.00 6.82 30.07
N GLN A 180 17.77 7.56 29.27
CA GLN A 180 18.61 8.66 29.76
C GLN A 180 17.79 9.85 30.31
N ALA A 181 16.65 10.19 29.68
CA ALA A 181 15.74 11.20 30.21
C ALA A 181 15.10 10.75 31.54
N ARG A 182 14.79 9.45 31.69
CA ARG A 182 14.27 8.87 32.92
C ARG A 182 15.32 8.87 34.04
N LEU A 183 16.56 8.51 33.71
CA LEU A 183 17.68 8.50 34.66
C LEU A 183 18.09 9.92 35.08
N GLY A 184 18.06 10.89 34.14
CA GLY A 184 18.31 12.30 34.43
C GLY A 184 17.23 12.95 35.31
N ALA A 185 15.97 12.52 35.20
CA ALA A 185 14.89 13.00 36.06
C ALA A 185 14.97 12.45 37.50
N THR A 186 15.59 11.28 37.70
CA THR A 186 15.81 10.70 39.04
C THR A 186 17.12 11.15 39.71
N GLY A 187 18.07 11.71 38.97
CA GLY A 187 19.38 12.15 39.49
C GLY A 187 19.42 13.55 40.09
N GLY A 188 18.30 14.29 40.09
CA GLY A 188 18.25 15.70 40.50
C GLY A 188 17.82 15.97 41.95
N ASN A 189 17.67 14.95 42.81
CA ASN A 189 17.18 15.13 44.19
C ASN A 189 18.18 14.70 45.27
N SER A 190 19.44 15.11 45.14
CA SER A 190 20.43 15.02 46.21
C SER A 190 21.30 16.27 46.24
N GLY A 191 20.92 17.25 47.06
CA GLY A 191 21.76 18.39 47.44
C GLY A 191 21.08 19.74 47.30
N ASP A 192 20.16 20.06 48.22
CA ASP A 192 20.24 21.22 49.13
C ASP A 192 18.92 21.41 49.89
#